data_AF-A0A9X7GFN6-F1
#
_entry.id   AF-A0A9X7GFN6-F1
#
_cell.length_a   1.000
_cell.length_b   1.000
_cell.length_c   1.000
_cell.angle_alpha   90.00
_cell.angle_beta   90.00
_cell.angle_gamma   90.00
#
_symmetry.space_group_name_H-M   'P 1'
#
loop_
_entity.id
_entity.type
_entity.pdbx_description
1 polymer ?
#
loop_
_entity_poly.entity_id
_entity_poly.type
_entity_poly.pdbx_seq_one_letter_code
_entity_poly.pdbx_strand_id
1 'polypeptide(L)'
;METKAQQLVATVLSQPKPLDGQKNRSSGNFSTESLPSGTKYLKWEIEGGGDPDFVSFNVMKDVSAGTDPVVFSDVLSGNRTSVVSARSLYIANPKNASEPFTVSVYAIY
;
A
#
# COMPACT_ATOMS: atom_id res chain seq x y z
N MET A 1 -5.97 -1.22 -30.06
CA MET A 1 -5.25 -0.74 -28.86
C MET A 1 -5.46 -1.81 -27.80
N GLU A 2 -4.40 -2.36 -27.21
CA GLU A 2 -4.55 -3.23 -26.04
C GLU A 2 -5.18 -2.41 -24.91
N THR A 3 -6.39 -2.78 -24.51
CA THR A 3 -6.98 -2.30 -23.26
C THR A 3 -6.26 -2.99 -22.11
N LYS A 4 -5.27 -2.31 -21.51
CA LYS A 4 -4.71 -2.77 -20.23
C LYS A 4 -5.82 -2.77 -19.18
N ALA A 5 -6.13 -3.93 -18.63
CA ALA A 5 -7.09 -4.04 -17.52
C ALA A 5 -6.55 -3.41 -16.22
N GLN A 6 -5.22 -3.33 -16.09
CA GLN A 6 -4.53 -2.72 -14.96
C GLN A 6 -3.14 -2.19 -15.32
N GLN A 7 -2.62 -1.26 -14.53
CA GLN A 7 -1.26 -0.72 -14.65
C GLN A 7 -0.61 -0.60 -13.27
N LEU A 8 0.63 -1.07 -13.12
CA LEU A 8 1.41 -0.88 -11.89
C LEU A 8 1.70 0.61 -11.66
N VAL A 9 1.45 1.08 -10.44
CA VAL A 9 1.60 2.49 -10.02
C VAL A 9 2.78 2.64 -9.06
N ALA A 10 2.88 1.73 -8.09
CA ALA A 10 3.93 1.78 -7.07
C ALA A 10 4.26 0.37 -6.58
N THR A 11 5.50 0.21 -6.12
CA THR A 11 5.96 -0.97 -5.38
C THR A 11 6.73 -0.48 -4.16
N VAL A 12 6.47 -1.08 -3.00
CA VAL A 12 7.12 -0.72 -1.75
C VAL A 12 7.43 -1.96 -0.92
N LEU A 13 8.64 -2.02 -0.36
CA LEU A 13 9.03 -3.04 0.60
C LEU A 13 8.57 -2.61 2.01
N SER A 14 7.85 -3.50 2.69
CA SER A 14 7.47 -3.37 4.09
C SER A 14 8.22 -4.38 4.94
N GLN A 15 8.60 -3.96 6.14
CA GLN A 15 9.01 -4.85 7.22
C GLN A 15 7.77 -5.54 7.82
N PRO A 16 7.92 -6.70 8.50
CA PRO A 16 6.79 -7.42 9.12
C PRO A 16 6.19 -6.71 10.34
N LYS A 17 6.88 -5.67 10.85
CA LYS A 17 6.50 -4.86 12.00
C LYS A 17 6.86 -3.39 11.74
N PRO A 18 6.37 -2.44 12.54
CA PRO A 18 6.84 -1.06 12.47
C PRO A 18 8.38 -0.99 12.56
N LEU A 19 8.98 -0.07 11.80
CA LEU A 19 10.41 0.21 11.80
C LEU A 19 10.87 0.62 13.21
N ASP A 20 12.15 0.40 13.51
CA ASP A 20 12.70 0.76 14.81
C ASP A 20 12.51 2.27 15.08
N GLY A 21 11.92 2.59 16.24
CA GLY A 21 11.57 3.96 16.62
C GLY A 21 10.28 4.51 15.97
N GLN A 22 9.60 3.75 15.12
CA GLN A 22 8.31 4.11 14.53
C GLN A 22 7.15 3.39 15.23
N LYS A 23 6.06 4.11 15.49
CA LYS A 23 4.85 3.53 16.10
C LYS A 23 4.03 2.69 15.11
N ASN A 24 3.86 3.20 13.89
CA ASN A 24 2.98 2.59 12.89
C ASN A 24 3.72 2.15 11.63
N ARG A 25 4.62 3.01 11.14
CA ARG A 25 5.26 2.89 9.82
C ARG A 25 6.15 1.66 9.73
N SER A 26 5.90 0.79 8.76
CA SER A 26 6.72 -0.39 8.44
C SER A 26 7.43 -0.30 7.09
N SER A 27 7.22 0.77 6.31
CA SER A 27 7.86 0.97 5.00
C SER A 27 8.38 2.40 4.79
N GLY A 28 9.13 2.59 3.70
CA GLY A 28 9.36 3.90 3.11
C GLY A 28 8.08 4.49 2.48
N ASN A 29 8.16 5.77 2.09
CA ASN A 29 7.07 6.43 1.38
C ASN A 29 6.96 5.94 -0.08
N PHE A 30 5.73 5.86 -0.58
CA PHE A 30 5.41 5.67 -1.99
C PHE A 30 4.33 6.66 -2.45
N SER A 31 4.22 6.85 -3.77
CA SER A 31 3.31 7.82 -4.37
C SER A 31 2.25 7.13 -5.25
N THR A 32 1.03 7.63 -5.17
CA THR A 32 -0.07 7.38 -6.10
C THR A 32 -0.53 8.68 -6.76
N GLU A 33 0.32 9.71 -6.81
CA GLU A 33 -0.06 11.02 -7.36
C GLU A 33 -0.19 11.01 -8.88
N SER A 34 0.64 10.22 -9.57
CA SER A 34 0.69 10.11 -11.03
C SER A 34 -0.18 8.97 -11.57
N LEU A 35 -1.45 8.93 -11.18
CA LEU A 35 -2.37 7.87 -11.65
C LEU A 35 -2.72 8.04 -13.13
N PRO A 36 -2.75 6.96 -13.91
CA PRO A 36 -3.24 6.99 -15.28
C PRO A 36 -4.67 7.52 -15.37
N SER A 37 -4.97 8.27 -16.42
CA SER A 37 -6.34 8.74 -16.70
C SER A 37 -7.31 7.56 -16.82
N GLY A 38 -8.52 7.72 -16.27
CA GLY A 38 -9.54 6.68 -16.27
C GLY A 38 -9.39 5.64 -15.16
N THR A 39 -8.45 5.79 -14.22
CA THR A 39 -8.36 4.91 -13.04
C THR A 39 -9.66 4.98 -12.23
N LYS A 40 -10.29 3.82 -12.00
CA LYS A 40 -11.50 3.66 -11.18
C LYS A 40 -11.21 3.15 -9.77
N TYR A 41 -10.20 2.30 -9.61
CA TYR A 41 -9.81 1.70 -8.33
C TYR A 41 -8.30 1.54 -8.21
N LEU A 42 -7.82 1.42 -6.98
CA LEU A 42 -6.49 0.86 -6.70
C LEU A 42 -6.66 -0.60 -6.30
N LYS A 43 -5.77 -1.46 -6.80
CA LYS A 43 -5.66 -2.87 -6.39
C LYS A 43 -4.33 -3.09 -5.70
N TRP A 44 -4.35 -3.86 -4.62
CA TRP A 44 -3.19 -4.17 -3.79
C TRP A 44 -2.82 -5.63 -4.00
N GLU A 45 -1.54 -5.91 -4.21
CA GLU A 45 -0.99 -7.26 -4.31
C GLU A 45 0.19 -7.39 -3.36
N ILE A 46 0.25 -8.51 -2.65
CA ILE A 46 1.27 -8.79 -1.64
C ILE A 46 2.12 -9.98 -2.10
N GLU A 47 3.43 -9.85 -2.00
CA GLU A 47 4.40 -10.92 -2.24
C GLU A 47 5.33 -11.07 -1.02
N GLY A 48 5.54 -12.32 -0.58
CA GLY A 48 6.37 -12.63 0.59
C GLY A 48 5.61 -12.47 1.92
N GLY A 49 6.37 -12.27 3.01
CA GLY A 49 5.79 -12.08 4.36
C GLY A 49 5.33 -13.35 5.07
N GLY A 50 5.64 -14.54 4.55
CA GLY A 50 5.09 -15.81 5.02
C GLY A 50 3.95 -16.25 4.12
N ASP A 51 2.73 -16.33 4.65
CA ASP A 51 1.52 -16.62 3.87
C ASP A 51 0.82 -15.30 3.47
N PRO A 52 1.00 -14.83 2.22
CA PRO A 52 0.55 -13.50 1.78
C PRO A 52 -0.97 -13.33 1.80
N ASP A 53 -1.74 -14.41 1.80
CA ASP A 53 -3.21 -14.36 1.85
C ASP A 53 -3.72 -13.92 3.24
N PHE A 54 -2.87 -14.03 4.27
CA PHE A 54 -3.21 -13.62 5.64
C PHE A 54 -2.48 -12.35 6.10
N VAL A 55 -1.50 -11.87 5.33
CA VAL A 55 -0.83 -10.59 5.61
C VAL A 55 -1.81 -9.45 5.38
N SER A 56 -2.03 -8.64 6.41
CA SER A 56 -2.83 -7.42 6.30
C SER A 56 -2.06 -6.22 6.85
N PHE A 57 -2.39 -5.03 6.38
CA PHE A 57 -1.78 -3.78 6.82
C PHE A 57 -2.72 -2.58 6.66
N ASN A 58 -2.39 -1.48 7.34
CA ASN A 58 -2.98 -0.19 7.06
C ASN A 58 -2.14 0.59 6.03
N VAL A 59 -2.78 1.49 5.30
CA VAL A 59 -2.11 2.51 4.50
C VAL A 59 -2.32 3.85 5.18
N MET A 60 -1.24 4.54 5.51
CA MET A 60 -1.29 5.85 6.16
C MET A 60 -0.61 6.90 5.28
N LYS A 61 -0.97 8.17 5.47
CA LYS A 61 -0.37 9.30 4.76
C LYS A 61 0.54 10.08 5.71
N ASP A 62 1.79 10.21 5.33
CA ASP A 62 2.78 11.04 6.02
C ASP A 62 2.46 12.53 5.81
N VAL A 63 2.23 13.25 6.90
CA VAL A 63 1.93 14.68 6.91
C VAL A 63 2.93 15.45 7.77
N SER A 64 3.38 16.61 7.27
CA SER A 64 4.42 17.42 7.93
C SER A 64 3.98 18.07 9.25
N ALA A 65 2.67 18.11 9.51
CA ALA A 65 2.11 18.69 10.72
C ALA A 65 0.85 17.91 11.12
N GLY A 66 0.89 17.30 12.30
CA GLY A 66 -0.23 16.57 12.88
C GLY A 66 -0.04 15.06 12.93
N THR A 67 -1.14 14.36 13.10
CA THR A 67 -1.17 12.89 13.12
C THR A 67 -1.42 12.37 11.72
N ASP A 68 -0.57 11.47 11.26
CA ASP A 68 -0.76 10.76 10.00
C ASP A 68 -2.13 10.09 9.96
N PRO A 69 -3.01 10.43 9.01
CA PRO A 69 -4.30 9.79 8.90
C PRO A 69 -4.17 8.37 8.33
N VAL A 70 -5.04 7.48 8.80
CA VAL A 70 -5.28 6.19 8.15
C VAL A 70 -6.11 6.44 6.89
N VAL A 71 -5.57 6.04 5.74
CA VAL A 71 -6.24 6.14 4.43
C VAL A 71 -7.03 4.87 4.16
N PHE A 72 -6.42 3.70 4.40
CA PHE A 72 -7.06 2.39 4.32
C PHE A 72 -6.64 1.53 5.51
N SER A 73 -7.55 0.69 6.00
CA SER A 73 -7.31 -0.21 7.13
C SER A 73 -7.43 -1.67 6.69
N ASP A 74 -6.62 -2.55 7.30
CA ASP A 74 -6.68 -4.00 7.13
C ASP A 74 -6.72 -4.46 5.65
N VAL A 75 -5.92 -3.80 4.81
CA VAL A 75 -5.75 -4.14 3.39
C VAL A 75 -5.10 -5.51 3.26
N LEU A 76 -5.75 -6.39 2.52
CA LEU A 76 -5.29 -7.73 2.15
C LEU A 76 -4.83 -7.77 0.69
N SER A 77 -4.11 -8.83 0.33
CA SER A 77 -3.81 -9.10 -1.08
C SER A 77 -5.10 -9.23 -1.90
N GLY A 78 -5.10 -8.71 -3.13
CA GLY A 78 -6.25 -8.66 -4.01
C GLY A 78 -7.31 -7.60 -3.68
N ASN A 79 -7.23 -6.89 -2.55
CA ASN A 79 -8.20 -5.84 -2.22
C ASN A 79 -8.26 -4.75 -3.29
N ARG A 80 -9.46 -4.18 -3.47
CA ARG A 80 -9.69 -2.99 -4.28
C ARG A 80 -10.19 -1.86 -3.39
N THR A 81 -9.58 -0.69 -3.50
CA THR A 81 -9.95 0.51 -2.74
C THR A 81 -10.33 1.65 -3.67
N SER A 82 -10.95 2.69 -3.10
CA SER A 82 -11.16 3.96 -3.81
C SER A 82 -9.83 4.54 -4.28
N VAL A 83 -9.89 5.35 -5.32
CA VAL A 83 -8.73 6.11 -5.80
C VAL A 83 -8.32 7.13 -4.73
N VAL A 84 -7.03 7.11 -4.39
CA VAL A 84 -6.39 8.17 -3.62
C VAL A 84 -5.16 8.65 -4.39
N SER A 85 -5.03 9.96 -4.54
CA SER A 85 -3.85 10.62 -5.09
C SER A 85 -3.07 11.26 -3.95
N ALA A 86 -1.90 10.70 -3.65
CA ALA A 86 -1.04 11.19 -2.56
C ALA A 86 0.43 10.85 -2.84
N ARG A 87 1.32 11.80 -2.51
CA ARG A 87 2.77 11.67 -2.72
C ARG A 87 3.52 10.84 -1.66
N SER A 88 2.91 10.66 -0.49
CA SER A 88 3.60 10.22 0.74
C SER A 88 2.77 9.22 1.52
N LEU A 89 2.36 8.14 0.86
CA LEU A 89 1.72 6.99 1.51
C LEU A 89 2.79 6.04 2.06
N TYR A 90 2.45 5.30 3.11
CA TYR A 90 3.30 4.23 3.64
C TYR A 90 2.47 3.07 4.18
N ILE A 91 3.08 1.89 4.22
CA ILE A 91 2.52 0.68 4.84
C ILE A 91 2.70 0.78 6.36
N ALA A 92 1.63 0.50 7.09
CA ALA A 92 1.55 0.70 8.52
C ALA A 92 0.92 -0.51 9.22
N ASN A 93 1.38 -0.79 10.45
CA ASN A 93 0.82 -1.81 11.33
C ASN A 93 0.53 -3.17 10.65
N PRO A 94 1.53 -3.83 10.02
CA PRO A 94 1.31 -5.15 9.45
C PRO A 94 0.86 -6.16 10.50
N LYS A 95 0.03 -7.11 10.09
CA LYS A 95 -0.42 -8.25 10.88
C LYS A 95 -0.16 -9.54 10.10
N ASN A 96 0.19 -10.60 10.83
CA ASN A 96 0.47 -11.94 10.30
C ASN A 96 1.65 -12.05 9.32
N ALA A 97 2.46 -11.00 9.16
CA ALA A 97 3.72 -11.08 8.43
C ALA A 97 4.83 -11.64 9.34
N SER A 98 5.51 -12.70 8.91
CA SER A 98 6.68 -13.24 9.61
C SER A 98 8.01 -12.70 9.07
N GLU A 99 7.99 -12.15 7.85
CA GLU A 99 9.17 -11.69 7.10
C GLU A 99 8.84 -10.40 6.35
N PRO A 100 9.83 -9.68 5.78
CA PRO A 100 9.56 -8.58 4.88
C PRO A 100 8.70 -9.01 3.69
N PHE A 101 7.84 -8.10 3.22
CA PHE A 101 6.92 -8.33 2.11
C PHE A 101 6.86 -7.13 1.18
N THR A 102 6.61 -7.39 -0.10
CA THR A 102 6.46 -6.38 -1.13
C THR A 102 4.98 -6.12 -1.36
N VAL A 103 4.60 -4.84 -1.38
CA VAL A 103 3.26 -4.40 -1.76
C VAL A 103 3.34 -3.73 -3.12
N SER A 104 2.57 -4.24 -4.08
CA SER A 104 2.38 -3.64 -5.39
C SER A 104 0.99 -3.03 -5.51
N VAL A 105 0.94 -1.79 -5.98
CA VAL A 105 -0.30 -1.02 -6.16
C VAL A 105 -0.57 -0.86 -7.64
N TYR A 106 -1.74 -1.28 -8.09
CA TYR A 106 -2.17 -1.20 -9.49
C TYR A 106 -3.35 -0.25 -9.64
N ALA A 107 -3.34 0.57 -10.68
CA ALA A 107 -4.50 1.27 -11.19
C ALA A 107 -5.38 0.30 -12.00
N ILE A 108 -6.68 0.27 -11.73
CA ILE A 108 -7.69 -0.51 -12.46
C ILE A 108 -8.63 0.45 -13.20
N TYR A 109 -8.98 0.16 -14.45
CA TYR A 109 -9.77 1.03 -15.34
C TYR A 109 -11.24 0.61 -15.50
#